data_AF-A0AAT9HAK7-F1
#
_entry.id   AF-A0AAT9HAK7-F1
#
_cell.length_a   1.000
_cell.length_b   1.000
_cell.length_c   1.000
_cell.angle_alpha   90.00
_cell.angle_beta   90.00
_cell.angle_gamma   90.00
#
_symmetry.space_group_name_H-M   'P 1'
#
loop_
_entity.id
_entity.type
_entity.pdbx_description
1 polymer ?
#
loop_
_entity_poly.entity_id
_entity_poly.type
_entity_poly.pdbx_seq_one_letter_code
_entity_poly.pdbx_strand_id
1 'polypeptide(L)'
;MEPLLAVADAVGGHWPDRARAACVALVRASKANDKGSLGVRLLTDLRDHVMVGIDRLPTIAIIDRLNALDDAPWADLNGKPLDNRRLSRMLGEYMTADNEPIASRNIKTAGSVLKGYYATDLHDAWQRYCPLPGKSATSATGHRKRRLTSHNGVAATGADCRYPPLPLPLPATSDRPLTCTVAAVAEVAALREGPEGLPGGIAT
;
A
#
# COMPACT_ATOMS: atom_id res chain seq x y z
N MET A 1 -12.08 6.96 25.82
CA MET A 1 -12.08 5.47 25.83
C MET A 1 -12.69 4.89 27.11
N GLU A 2 -13.29 5.69 27.98
CA GLU A 2 -13.80 5.22 29.28
C GLU A 2 -15.12 4.42 29.25
N PRO A 3 -16.06 4.56 28.28
CA PRO A 3 -17.37 3.91 28.41
C PRO A 3 -17.33 2.38 28.23
N LEU A 4 -16.42 1.85 27.39
CA LEU A 4 -16.31 0.39 27.17
C LEU A 4 -15.65 -0.34 28.34
N LEU A 5 -14.72 0.32 29.04
CA LEU A 5 -14.04 -0.28 30.19
C LEU A 5 -14.97 -0.32 31.40
N ALA A 6 -15.78 0.74 31.61
CA ALA A 6 -16.76 0.79 32.69
C ALA A 6 -17.82 -0.33 32.61
N VAL A 7 -18.29 -0.67 31.40
CA VAL A 7 -19.23 -1.79 31.19
C VAL A 7 -18.54 -3.14 31.42
N ALA A 8 -17.29 -3.31 30.99
CA ALA A 8 -16.53 -4.53 31.23
C ALA A 8 -16.24 -4.75 32.73
N ASP A 9 -15.92 -3.68 33.46
CA ASP A 9 -15.74 -3.70 34.92
C ASP A 9 -17.05 -4.02 35.66
N ALA A 10 -18.19 -3.55 35.16
CA ALA A 10 -19.50 -3.85 35.72
C ALA A 10 -19.94 -5.32 35.53
N VAL A 11 -19.49 -5.98 34.46
CA VAL A 11 -19.82 -7.40 34.18
C VAL A 11 -18.88 -8.36 34.94
N GLY A 12 -17.67 -7.93 35.30
CA GLY A 12 -16.70 -8.72 36.06
C GLY A 12 -16.19 -9.96 35.31
N GLY A 13 -15.42 -10.81 36.01
CA GLY A 13 -14.81 -12.01 35.44
C GLY A 13 -13.64 -11.67 34.51
N HIS A 14 -13.61 -12.26 33.30
CA HIS A 14 -12.49 -12.12 32.35
C HIS A 14 -12.65 -10.93 31.38
N TRP A 15 -13.78 -10.23 31.42
CA TRP A 15 -14.08 -9.11 30.52
C TRP A 15 -13.19 -7.87 30.72
N PRO A 16 -12.85 -7.45 31.96
CA PRO A 16 -11.94 -6.34 32.21
C PRO A 16 -10.57 -6.55 31.56
N ASP A 17 -10.02 -7.76 31.67
CA ASP A 17 -8.72 -8.10 31.09
C ASP A 17 -8.74 -8.10 29.56
N ARG A 18 -9.81 -8.63 28.96
CA ARG A 18 -10.01 -8.56 27.50
C ARG A 18 -10.18 -7.12 27.00
N ALA A 19 -10.92 -6.29 27.73
CA ALA A 19 -11.11 -4.89 27.38
C ALA A 19 -9.78 -4.12 27.41
N ARG A 20 -8.96 -4.33 28.46
CA ARG A 20 -7.59 -3.76 28.53
C ARG A 20 -6.71 -4.23 27.38
N ALA A 21 -6.71 -5.53 27.07
CA ALA A 21 -5.95 -6.08 25.95
C ALA A 21 -6.37 -5.48 24.60
N ALA A 22 -7.67 -5.32 24.37
CA ALA A 22 -8.20 -4.68 23.17
C ALA A 22 -7.79 -3.20 23.06
N CYS A 23 -7.86 -2.44 24.15
CA CYS A 23 -7.40 -1.04 24.18
C CYS A 23 -5.91 -0.94 23.83
N VAL A 24 -5.06 -1.80 24.40
CA VAL A 24 -3.62 -1.84 24.08
C VAL A 24 -3.39 -2.17 22.60
N ALA A 25 -4.13 -3.14 22.05
CA ALA A 25 -4.05 -3.49 20.63
C ALA A 25 -4.45 -2.30 19.73
N LEU A 26 -5.52 -1.58 20.07
CA LEU A 26 -5.98 -0.41 19.32
C LEU A 26 -4.97 0.73 19.37
N VAL A 27 -4.41 1.06 20.55
CA VAL A 27 -3.37 2.08 20.68
C VAL A 27 -2.12 1.71 19.89
N ARG A 28 -1.72 0.44 19.90
CA ARG A 28 -0.60 -0.05 19.07
C ARG A 28 -0.88 0.09 17.58
N ALA A 29 -2.08 -0.29 17.14
CA ALA A 29 -2.51 -0.14 15.75
C ALA A 29 -2.54 1.34 15.32
N SER A 30 -3.02 2.24 16.19
CA SER A 30 -3.02 3.68 15.93
C SER A 30 -1.60 4.22 15.74
N LYS A 31 -0.66 3.87 16.63
CA LYS A 31 0.75 4.30 16.51
C LYS A 31 1.42 3.77 15.23
N ALA A 32 1.06 2.56 14.79
CA ALA A 32 1.55 2.01 13.53
C ALA A 32 1.00 2.78 12.32
N ASN A 33 -0.28 3.17 12.36
CA ASN A 33 -0.89 4.00 11.33
C ASN A 33 -0.24 5.40 11.24
N ASP A 34 0.05 6.02 12.39
CA ASP A 34 0.74 7.32 12.43
C ASP A 34 2.13 7.25 11.76
N LYS A 35 2.90 6.18 12.05
CA LYS A 35 4.20 5.93 11.38
C LYS A 35 4.04 5.76 9.87
N GLY A 36 3.02 5.04 9.43
CA GLY A 36 2.71 4.88 8.01
C GLY A 36 2.39 6.21 7.33
N SER A 37 1.59 7.07 7.96
CA SER A 37 1.26 8.39 7.41
C SER A 37 2.48 9.29 7.25
N LEU A 38 3.39 9.26 8.22
CA LEU A 38 4.61 10.07 8.20
C LEU A 38 5.63 9.54 7.18
N GLY A 39 5.73 8.21 7.01
CA GLY A 39 6.54 7.62 5.95
C GLY A 39 6.00 7.91 4.55
N VAL A 40 4.68 7.93 4.34
CA VAL A 40 4.08 8.31 3.05
C VAL A 40 4.36 9.79 2.74
N ARG A 41 4.31 10.66 3.75
CA ARG A 41 4.73 12.06 3.59
C ARG A 41 6.21 12.17 3.20
N LEU A 42 7.10 11.41 3.84
CA LEU A 42 8.51 11.35 3.46
C LEU A 42 8.70 10.96 2.00
N LEU A 43 8.01 9.90 1.54
CA LEU A 43 8.09 9.45 0.15
C LEU A 43 7.61 10.53 -0.82
N THR A 44 6.56 11.26 -0.46
CA THR A 44 6.02 12.36 -1.27
C THR A 44 7.00 13.53 -1.37
N ASP A 45 7.58 13.97 -0.24
CA ASP A 45 8.55 15.06 -0.23
C ASP A 45 9.84 14.69 -0.97
N LEU A 46 10.27 13.42 -0.88
CA LEU A 46 11.40 12.90 -1.65
C LEU A 46 11.15 12.96 -3.16
N ARG A 47 9.93 12.63 -3.61
CA ARG A 47 9.54 12.66 -5.02
C ARG A 47 9.44 14.10 -5.54
N ASP A 48 8.80 14.98 -4.77
CA ASP A 48 8.34 16.28 -5.25
C ASP A 48 9.38 17.40 -5.04
N HIS A 49 10.30 17.26 -4.07
CA HIS A 49 11.27 18.31 -3.73
C HIS A 49 12.74 17.87 -3.80
N VAL A 50 13.05 16.62 -3.45
CA VAL A 50 14.45 16.20 -3.26
C VAL A 50 15.05 15.58 -4.52
N MET A 51 14.31 14.69 -5.19
CA MET A 51 14.82 13.85 -6.29
C MET A 51 14.28 14.26 -7.68
N VAL A 52 13.74 15.47 -7.80
CA VAL A 52 13.22 16.00 -9.08
C VAL A 52 14.36 16.10 -10.10
N GLY A 53 14.30 15.27 -11.13
CA GLY A 53 15.29 15.25 -12.22
C GLY A 53 16.68 14.71 -11.83
N ILE A 54 16.80 13.99 -10.70
CA ILE A 54 18.07 13.44 -10.24
C ILE A 54 17.96 11.92 -10.03
N ASP A 55 18.78 11.16 -10.74
CA ASP A 55 18.75 9.69 -10.68
C ASP A 55 19.30 9.10 -9.39
N ARG A 56 20.27 9.78 -8.76
CA ARG A 56 20.97 9.29 -7.56
C ARG A 56 21.41 10.44 -6.67
N LEU A 57 21.18 10.31 -5.37
CA LEU A 57 21.53 11.36 -4.41
C LEU A 57 22.17 10.75 -3.15
N PRO A 58 23.29 11.30 -2.66
CA PRO A 58 23.91 10.84 -1.42
C PRO A 58 23.01 11.16 -0.22
N THR A 59 23.04 10.32 0.82
CA THR A 59 22.16 10.43 1.98
C THR A 59 22.30 11.79 2.70
N ILE A 60 23.51 12.36 2.71
CA ILE A 60 23.79 13.67 3.32
C ILE A 60 22.99 14.76 2.58
N ALA A 61 23.08 14.82 1.25
CA ALA A 61 22.35 15.81 0.46
C ALA A 61 20.82 15.62 0.53
N ILE A 62 20.34 14.38 0.70
CA ILE A 62 18.91 14.12 0.95
C ILE A 62 18.46 14.75 2.27
N ILE A 63 19.23 14.54 3.35
CA ILE A 63 18.91 15.07 4.68
C ILE A 63 18.95 16.59 4.68
N ASP A 64 19.98 17.19 4.07
CA ASP A 64 20.13 18.65 4.00
C ASP A 64 18.93 19.29 3.29
N ARG A 65 18.51 18.70 2.16
CA ARG A 65 17.32 19.18 1.42
C ARG A 65 16.03 18.99 2.20
N LEU A 66 15.84 17.85 2.87
CA LEU A 66 14.64 17.60 3.68
C LEU A 66 14.54 18.54 4.87
N ASN A 67 15.65 18.79 5.56
CA ASN A 67 15.68 19.71 6.70
C ASN A 67 15.55 21.19 6.28
N ALA A 68 15.83 21.52 5.02
CA ALA A 68 15.62 22.86 4.47
C ALA A 68 14.18 23.14 4.03
N LEU A 69 13.27 22.16 4.08
CA LEU A 69 11.86 22.34 3.76
C LEU A 69 11.10 22.86 4.98
N ASP A 70 10.72 24.14 4.96
CA ASP A 70 9.92 24.76 6.03
C ASP A 70 8.47 24.21 6.08
N ASP A 71 7.95 23.74 4.94
CA ASP A 71 6.60 23.18 4.83
C ASP A 71 6.46 21.78 5.46
N ALA A 72 7.57 21.16 5.87
CA ALA A 72 7.60 19.78 6.34
C ALA A 72 8.22 19.64 7.74
N PRO A 73 7.76 18.68 8.56
CA PRO A 73 8.19 18.55 9.95
C PRO A 73 9.57 17.89 10.11
N TRP A 74 10.42 17.88 9.09
CA TRP A 74 11.69 17.14 9.10
C TRP A 74 12.74 17.78 10.01
N ALA A 75 12.79 19.12 10.06
CA ALA A 75 13.75 19.86 10.88
C ALA A 75 13.53 19.68 12.39
N ASP A 76 12.28 19.47 12.83
CA ASP A 76 11.90 19.40 14.24
C ASP A 76 11.18 18.10 14.61
N LEU A 77 11.44 17.02 13.87
CA LEU A 77 10.76 15.74 14.07
C LEU A 77 11.03 15.17 15.49
N ASN A 78 10.05 15.30 16.38
CA ASN A 78 10.16 14.97 17.81
C ASN A 78 11.31 15.74 18.50
N GLY A 79 11.48 17.03 18.17
CA GLY A 79 12.45 17.94 18.78
C GLY A 79 13.90 17.71 18.34
N LYS A 80 14.13 16.96 17.26
CA LYS A 80 15.45 16.77 16.65
C LYS A 80 15.32 16.73 15.11
N PRO A 81 16.29 17.28 14.37
CA PRO A 81 16.31 17.18 12.92
C PRO A 81 16.39 15.74 12.45
N LEU A 82 15.92 15.53 11.23
CA LEU A 82 15.99 14.23 10.58
C LEU A 82 17.47 13.83 10.42
N ASP A 83 17.78 12.63 10.87
CA ASP A 83 19.14 12.05 10.84
C ASP A 83 19.17 10.81 9.95
N ASN A 84 20.36 10.43 9.49
CA ASN A 84 20.60 9.33 8.56
C ASN A 84 20.00 8.00 9.05
N ARG A 85 20.15 7.72 10.36
CA ARG A 85 19.60 6.49 10.95
C ARG A 85 18.08 6.47 10.95
N ARG A 86 17.43 7.63 11.15
CA ARG A 86 15.97 7.74 11.11
C ARG A 86 15.45 7.60 9.69
N LEU A 87 16.09 8.29 8.73
CA LEU A 87 15.78 8.18 7.31
C LEU A 87 15.89 6.72 6.83
N SER A 88 17.00 6.04 7.15
CA SER A 88 17.21 4.64 6.80
C SER A 88 16.13 3.72 7.39
N ARG A 89 15.72 3.95 8.65
CA ARG A 89 14.67 3.16 9.29
C ARG A 89 13.31 3.37 8.62
N MET A 90 12.98 4.62 8.27
CA MET A 90 11.72 4.94 7.62
C MET A 90 11.65 4.37 6.20
N LEU A 91 12.73 4.47 5.43
CA LEU A 91 12.78 3.92 4.07
C LEU A 91 12.79 2.38 4.09
N GLY A 92 13.45 1.76 5.06
CA GLY A 92 13.46 0.30 5.22
C GLY A 92 12.12 -0.34 5.60
N GLU A 93 11.10 0.46 5.95
CA GLU A 93 9.72 -0.04 6.14
C GLU A 93 9.02 -0.31 4.79
N TYR A 94 9.58 0.17 3.68
CA TYR A 94 9.04 0.01 2.32
C TYR A 94 9.83 -1.02 1.51
N MET A 95 9.13 -1.61 0.52
CA MET A 95 9.66 -2.63 -0.38
C MET A 95 9.87 -2.05 -1.78
N THR A 96 10.95 -2.49 -2.42
CA THR A 96 11.29 -2.23 -3.82
C THR A 96 10.54 -3.22 -4.74
N ALA A 97 10.63 -3.03 -6.05
CA ALA A 97 10.05 -3.93 -7.06
C ALA A 97 10.49 -5.39 -6.90
N ASP A 98 11.74 -5.62 -6.48
CA ASP A 98 12.31 -6.95 -6.22
C ASP A 98 11.87 -7.55 -4.87
N ASN A 99 10.90 -6.93 -4.19
CA ASN A 99 10.43 -7.28 -2.85
C ASN A 99 11.52 -7.23 -1.76
N GLU A 100 12.56 -6.42 -2.00
CA GLU A 100 13.62 -6.13 -1.04
C GLU A 100 13.39 -4.79 -0.32
N PRO A 101 13.74 -4.67 0.98
CA PRO A 101 13.66 -3.40 1.70
C PRO A 101 14.55 -2.33 1.08
N ILE A 102 14.06 -1.08 1.06
CA ILE A 102 14.84 0.04 0.50
C ILE A 102 16.05 0.34 1.39
N ALA A 103 17.25 0.15 0.85
CA ALA A 103 18.51 0.31 1.57
C ALA A 103 19.47 1.26 0.83
N SER A 104 20.36 1.91 1.60
CA SER A 104 21.36 2.81 1.02
C SER A 104 22.41 2.03 0.22
N ARG A 105 22.63 2.42 -1.03
CA ARG A 105 23.64 1.85 -1.93
C ARG A 105 24.89 2.74 -2.00
N ASN A 106 26.01 2.15 -2.40
CA ASN A 106 27.24 2.90 -2.63
C ASN A 106 27.13 3.66 -3.97
N ILE A 107 27.31 4.97 -3.92
CA ILE A 107 27.33 5.87 -5.08
C ILE A 107 28.76 6.39 -5.23
N LYS A 108 29.32 6.27 -6.43
CA LYS A 108 30.62 6.86 -6.78
C LYS A 108 30.41 8.32 -7.19
N THR A 109 30.93 9.26 -6.41
CA THR A 109 30.89 10.70 -6.69
C THR A 109 32.30 11.24 -6.69
N ALA A 110 32.77 11.71 -7.86
CA ALA A 110 33.98 12.52 -8.06
C ALA A 110 35.14 12.27 -7.07
N GLY A 111 35.58 11.02 -6.92
CA GLY A 111 36.72 10.64 -6.08
C GLY A 111 36.40 10.03 -4.70
N SER A 112 35.13 9.97 -4.29
CA SER A 112 34.69 9.31 -3.06
C SER A 112 33.50 8.39 -3.27
N VAL A 113 33.39 7.36 -2.41
CA VAL A 113 32.23 6.46 -2.37
C VAL A 113 31.36 6.88 -1.18
N LEU A 114 30.18 7.41 -1.48
CA LEU A 114 29.21 7.82 -0.47
C LEU A 114 28.01 6.87 -0.46
N LYS A 115 27.34 6.75 0.68
CA LYS A 115 26.06 6.06 0.78
C LYS A 115 24.95 6.99 0.26
N GLY A 116 24.00 6.44 -0.49
CA GLY A 116 22.85 7.18 -1.00
C GLY A 116 21.77 6.29 -1.57
N TYR A 117 20.80 6.91 -2.22
CA TYR A 117 19.63 6.23 -2.77
C TYR A 117 19.48 6.56 -4.26
N TYR A 118 18.99 5.57 -5.00
CA TYR A 118 18.63 5.72 -6.40
C TYR A 118 17.14 6.03 -6.51
N ALA A 119 16.78 6.95 -7.41
CA ALA A 119 15.39 7.29 -7.67
C ALA A 119 14.61 6.07 -8.20
N THR A 120 15.27 5.16 -8.92
CA THR A 120 14.69 3.92 -9.44
C THR A 120 14.18 3.00 -8.32
N ASP A 121 14.95 2.86 -7.24
CA ASP A 121 14.60 1.99 -6.11
C ASP A 121 13.40 2.56 -5.33
N LEU A 122 13.32 3.90 -5.26
CA LEU A 122 12.22 4.63 -4.62
C LEU A 122 10.98 4.75 -5.51
N HIS A 123 11.13 4.60 -6.83
CA HIS A 123 10.06 4.79 -7.79
C HIS A 123 8.89 3.81 -7.57
N ASP A 124 9.18 2.53 -7.30
CA ASP A 124 8.12 1.55 -7.01
C ASP A 124 7.33 1.93 -5.76
N ALA A 125 8.03 2.39 -4.71
CA ALA A 125 7.39 2.86 -3.49
C ALA A 125 6.53 4.11 -3.74
N TRP A 126 6.99 5.05 -4.58
CA TRP A 126 6.17 6.21 -4.98
C TRP A 126 4.90 5.79 -5.72
N GLN A 127 4.98 4.84 -6.65
CA GLN A 127 3.81 4.35 -7.38
C GLN A 127 2.81 3.64 -6.47
N ARG A 128 3.30 2.90 -5.48
CA ARG A 128 2.45 2.11 -4.57
C ARG A 128 1.80 2.94 -3.47
N TYR A 129 2.53 3.88 -2.89
CA TYR A 129 2.13 4.58 -1.66
C TYR A 129 1.79 6.06 -1.85
N CYS A 130 2.17 6.69 -2.97
CA CYS A 130 1.86 8.10 -3.27
C CYS A 130 0.87 8.21 -4.45
N PRO A 131 -0.40 7.77 -4.29
CA PRO A 131 -1.38 7.86 -5.37
C PRO A 131 -1.57 9.33 -5.79
N LEU A 132 -1.59 9.59 -7.11
CA LEU A 132 -1.98 10.90 -7.62
C LEU A 132 -3.39 11.25 -7.09
N PRO A 133 -3.66 12.52 -6.73
CA PRO A 133 -4.90 12.96 -6.07
C PRO A 133 -6.22 12.77 -6.84
N GLY A 134 -6.27 11.93 -7.89
CA GLY A 134 -7.50 11.49 -8.56
C GLY A 134 -7.92 10.05 -8.25
N LYS A 135 -7.16 9.31 -7.43
CA LYS A 135 -7.37 7.88 -7.16
C LYS A 135 -7.25 7.55 -5.67
N SER A 136 -7.77 8.41 -4.79
CA SER A 136 -7.88 8.05 -3.37
C SER A 136 -8.90 6.93 -3.23
N ALA A 137 -8.41 5.77 -2.81
CA ALA A 137 -9.20 4.61 -2.40
C ALA A 137 -9.97 4.93 -1.12
N THR A 138 -10.98 5.79 -1.20
CA THR A 138 -12.09 5.81 -0.25
C THR A 138 -13.00 4.65 -0.64
N SER A 139 -12.58 3.42 -0.32
CA SER A 139 -13.54 2.34 -0.15
C SER A 139 -14.34 2.65 1.11
N ALA A 140 -15.31 3.55 0.96
CA ALA A 140 -16.41 3.67 1.85
C ALA A 140 -17.03 2.28 1.95
N THR A 141 -16.89 1.64 3.10
CA THR A 141 -17.73 0.51 3.48
C THR A 141 -19.16 1.02 3.46
N GLY A 142 -19.80 0.93 2.29
CA GLY A 142 -21.19 1.23 2.08
C GLY A 142 -21.98 0.30 2.99
N HIS A 143 -22.41 0.83 4.12
CA HIS A 143 -23.32 0.17 5.02
C HIS A 143 -24.61 -0.06 4.22
N ARG A 144 -24.73 -1.25 3.62
CA ARG A 144 -25.92 -1.68 2.90
C ARG A 144 -27.06 -1.71 3.91
N LYS A 145 -27.81 -0.61 4.00
CA LYS A 145 -29.11 -0.57 4.68
C LYS A 145 -29.97 -1.67 4.06
N ARG A 146 -30.05 -2.82 4.73
CA ARG A 146 -31.04 -3.85 4.43
C ARG A 146 -32.40 -3.21 4.67
N ARG A 147 -33.08 -2.90 3.56
CA ARG A 147 -34.47 -2.45 3.52
C ARG A 147 -35.33 -3.51 4.23
N LEU A 148 -35.87 -3.20 5.41
CA LEU A 148 -36.93 -3.98 6.03
C LEU A 148 -38.20 -3.79 5.20
N THR A 149 -38.62 -4.82 4.48
CA THR A 149 -39.99 -4.91 3.96
C THR A 149 -40.87 -5.49 5.06
N SER A 150 -41.62 -4.57 5.69
CA SER A 150 -42.79 -4.87 6.49
C SER A 150 -43.73 -5.80 5.72
N HIS A 151 -44.04 -6.95 6.30
CA HIS A 151 -45.27 -7.66 6.01
C HIS A 151 -45.85 -8.13 7.34
N ASN A 152 -46.99 -7.53 7.65
CA ASN A 152 -47.82 -7.87 8.77
C ASN A 152 -48.49 -9.22 8.48
N GLY A 153 -48.44 -10.15 9.43
CA GLY A 153 -49.03 -11.48 9.30
C GLY A 153 -49.19 -12.13 10.67
N VAL A 154 -50.36 -11.92 11.26
CA VAL A 154 -50.81 -12.52 12.52
C VAL A 154 -50.99 -14.05 12.38
N ALA A 155 -50.50 -14.82 13.35
CA ALA A 155 -51.22 -15.92 14.03
C ALA A 155 -50.27 -16.86 14.82
N ALA A 156 -50.49 -16.88 16.13
CA ALA A 156 -50.76 -18.06 16.96
C ALA A 156 -49.71 -19.20 17.13
N THR A 157 -49.34 -19.36 18.42
CA THR A 157 -49.19 -20.62 19.18
C THR A 157 -47.92 -21.47 19.03
N GLY A 158 -47.21 -21.64 20.17
CA GLY A 158 -46.90 -22.97 20.70
C GLY A 158 -45.59 -23.65 20.28
N ALA A 159 -44.68 -23.71 21.26
CA ALA A 159 -43.85 -24.86 21.62
C ALA A 159 -42.63 -25.29 20.75
N ASP A 160 -41.62 -25.66 21.53
CA ASP A 160 -40.52 -26.60 21.29
C ASP A 160 -39.21 -26.09 20.68
N CYS A 161 -38.22 -26.01 21.57
CA CYS A 161 -36.80 -25.99 21.27
C CYS A 161 -36.40 -27.33 20.65
N ARG A 162 -36.16 -27.39 19.34
CA ARG A 162 -35.32 -28.45 18.77
C ARG A 162 -34.62 -27.97 17.51
N TYR A 163 -33.30 -27.82 17.61
CA TYR A 163 -32.41 -27.59 16.47
C TYR A 163 -32.67 -28.63 15.37
N PRO A 164 -32.88 -28.24 14.10
CA PRO A 164 -32.87 -29.20 13.00
C PRO A 164 -31.43 -29.69 12.75
N PRO A 165 -31.21 -30.99 12.47
CA PRO A 165 -29.88 -31.53 12.22
C PRO A 165 -29.34 -31.02 10.87
N LEU A 166 -28.04 -30.71 10.86
CA LEU A 166 -27.27 -30.35 9.67
C LEU A 166 -27.42 -31.41 8.56
N PRO A 167 -27.63 -31.04 7.28
CA PRO A 167 -27.58 -32.01 6.18
C PRO A 167 -26.12 -32.39 5.89
N LEU A 168 -25.81 -33.68 5.98
CA LEU A 168 -24.56 -34.27 5.48
C LEU A 168 -24.48 -34.13 3.94
N PRO A 169 -23.30 -33.92 3.34
CA PRO A 169 -23.14 -33.90 1.89
C PRO A 169 -23.09 -35.33 1.34
N LEU A 170 -23.91 -35.62 0.32
CA LEU A 170 -23.85 -36.88 -0.45
C LEU A 170 -22.82 -36.81 -1.60
N PRO A 171 -22.25 -37.95 -2.03
CA PRO A 171 -21.17 -38.05 -3.00
C PRO A 171 -21.64 -38.43 -4.42
N ALA A 172 -20.84 -38.10 -5.44
CA ALA A 172 -20.50 -38.92 -6.63
C ALA A 172 -19.78 -38.04 -7.68
N THR A 173 -18.52 -38.32 -8.09
CA THR A 173 -18.09 -39.13 -9.27
C THR A 173 -18.76 -38.70 -10.59
N SER A 174 -18.15 -38.62 -11.76
CA SER A 174 -16.82 -38.87 -12.36
C SER A 174 -16.88 -38.26 -13.78
N ASP A 175 -15.73 -38.08 -14.44
CA ASP A 175 -15.48 -38.38 -15.86
C ASP A 175 -16.50 -37.92 -16.95
N ARG A 176 -16.16 -37.27 -18.07
CA ARG A 176 -14.92 -37.23 -18.86
C ARG A 176 -15.15 -36.37 -20.14
N PRO A 177 -14.26 -36.34 -21.15
CA PRO A 177 -13.82 -35.11 -21.81
C PRO A 177 -14.18 -35.09 -23.32
N LEU A 178 -13.34 -34.43 -24.13
CA LEU A 178 -13.28 -34.35 -25.61
C LEU A 178 -14.16 -33.21 -26.18
N THR A 179 -13.79 -32.42 -27.20
CA THR A 179 -12.62 -32.27 -28.09
C THR A 179 -12.93 -31.05 -28.98
N CYS A 180 -11.89 -30.37 -29.45
CA CYS A 180 -11.71 -29.70 -30.76
C CYS A 180 -12.84 -28.83 -31.35
N THR A 181 -12.54 -27.61 -31.80
CA THR A 181 -12.51 -27.26 -33.24
C THR A 181 -11.88 -25.88 -33.45
N VAL A 182 -10.97 -25.81 -34.42
CA VAL A 182 -10.27 -24.65 -34.98
C VAL A 182 -11.11 -23.99 -36.08
N ALA A 183 -11.07 -22.65 -36.18
CA ALA A 183 -11.18 -21.85 -37.42
C ALA A 183 -10.89 -20.38 -37.02
N ALA A 184 -9.83 -19.69 -37.52
CA ALA A 184 -9.68 -19.10 -38.87
C ALA A 184 -10.78 -18.03 -39.10
N VAL A 185 -10.59 -16.77 -39.52
CA VAL A 185 -9.68 -16.00 -40.40
C VAL A 185 -9.93 -14.52 -39.99
N ALA A 186 -9.01 -13.53 -40.00
CA ALA A 186 -8.49 -12.88 -41.19
C ALA A 186 -7.39 -11.85 -40.86
N GLU A 187 -6.38 -11.91 -41.71
CA GLU A 187 -5.23 -11.06 -41.95
C GLU A 187 -5.61 -9.90 -42.90
N VAL A 188 -5.07 -8.71 -42.69
CA VAL A 188 -4.57 -7.86 -43.79
C VAL A 188 -3.33 -7.11 -43.29
N ALA A 189 -2.18 -7.54 -43.79
CA ALA A 189 -0.93 -6.81 -43.79
C ALA A 189 -0.97 -5.67 -44.82
N ALA A 190 -0.27 -4.57 -44.54
CA ALA A 190 0.37 -3.77 -45.59
C ALA A 190 1.64 -3.12 -45.04
N LEU A 191 2.75 -3.68 -45.51
CA LEU A 191 4.14 -3.29 -45.33
C LEU A 191 4.44 -1.87 -45.81
N ARG A 192 5.42 -1.23 -45.17
CA ARG A 192 6.45 -0.45 -45.87
C ARG A 192 7.69 -0.35 -44.97
N GLU A 193 8.53 -1.37 -45.05
CA GLU A 193 9.96 -1.27 -44.78
C GLU A 193 10.64 -0.55 -45.95
N GLY A 194 11.74 0.17 -45.68
CA GLY A 194 12.72 0.48 -46.70
C GLY A 194 13.70 1.60 -46.33
N PRO A 195 14.98 1.48 -46.72
CA PRO A 195 16.09 1.61 -45.78
C PRO A 195 17.13 2.70 -46.13
N GLU A 196 18.05 2.87 -45.18
CA GLU A 196 19.36 3.56 -45.19
C GLU A 196 20.08 3.70 -46.55
N GLY A 197 20.76 4.84 -46.75
CA GLY A 197 21.70 5.04 -47.86
C GLY A 197 22.47 6.36 -47.84
N LEU A 198 23.57 6.37 -47.06
CA LEU A 198 24.87 7.09 -47.17
C LEU A 198 25.02 8.58 -47.60
N PRO A 199 26.07 9.27 -47.09
CA PRO A 199 26.45 10.63 -47.48
C PRO A 199 27.51 10.70 -48.60
N GLY A 200 27.47 11.77 -49.39
CA GLY A 200 28.60 12.20 -50.23
C GLY A 200 28.25 13.37 -51.14
N GLY A 201 29.00 14.49 -51.06
CA GLY A 201 28.92 15.55 -52.07
C GLY A 201 29.46 16.92 -51.67
N ILE A 202 30.74 17.14 -51.95
CA ILE A 202 31.50 18.41 -52.06
C ILE A 202 31.05 19.28 -53.25
N ALA A 203 31.22 20.62 -53.10
CA ALA A 203 31.47 21.70 -54.08
C ALA A 203 30.72 22.97 -53.61
N THR A 204 31.27 24.18 -53.52
CA THR A 204 32.27 24.89 -54.34
C THR A 204 33.06 25.87 -53.47
#